data_AF-A0A8T2ULH0-F1
#
_entry.id   AF-A0A8T2ULH0-F1
#
_cell.length_a   1.000
_cell.length_b   1.000
_cell.length_c   1.000
_cell.angle_alpha   90.00
_cell.angle_beta   90.00
_cell.angle_gamma   90.00
#
_symmetry.space_group_name_H-M   'P 1'
#
loop_
_entity.id
_entity.type
_entity.pdbx_description
1 polymer ?
#
loop_
_entity_poly.entity_id
_entity_poly.type
_entity_poly.pdbx_seq_one_letter_code
_entity_poly.pdbx_strand_id
1 'polypeptide(L)'
;MVMNGEDFNNTFDNFPHYLSESIKQVLITSTYIHLWRPDFAIFANDLHSVSPRILLLGPTGSQIYQEALVKALARHFGARLLVFDSGSFPNDGLAEHEGRSKSLGKGNLPF
;
A
#
# COMPACT_ATOMS: atom_id res chain seq x y z
N MET A 1 -10.93 -4.74 -0.40
CA MET A 1 -11.51 -5.87 0.37
C MET A 1 -10.82 -5.98 1.72
N VAL A 2 -11.56 -6.22 2.82
CA VAL A 2 -10.99 -6.45 4.17
C VAL A 2 -10.94 -7.95 4.45
N MET A 3 -9.83 -8.43 5.01
CA MET A 3 -9.58 -9.84 5.37
C MET A 3 -9.02 -9.92 6.80
N ASN A 4 -9.34 -10.97 7.56
CA ASN A 4 -8.74 -11.18 8.88
C ASN A 4 -7.42 -11.94 8.78
N GLY A 5 -6.49 -11.62 9.67
CA GLY A 5 -5.18 -12.26 9.74
C GLY A 5 -5.24 -13.78 9.96
N GLU A 6 -6.22 -14.24 10.73
CA GLU A 6 -6.38 -15.66 11.06
C GLU A 6 -6.82 -16.52 9.88
N ASP A 7 -7.48 -15.90 8.88
CA ASP A 7 -7.99 -16.60 7.69
C ASP A 7 -6.88 -16.94 6.68
N PHE A 8 -5.67 -16.37 6.84
CA PHE A 8 -4.57 -16.59 5.90
C PHE A 8 -3.83 -17.89 6.18
N ASN A 9 -3.71 -18.79 5.19
CA ASN A 9 -2.98 -20.04 5.43
C ASN A 9 -1.46 -19.88 5.57
N ASN A 10 -0.90 -18.80 5.02
CA ASN A 10 0.55 -18.53 5.03
C ASN A 10 0.99 -17.98 6.39
N THR A 11 2.00 -18.60 7.00
CA THR A 11 2.70 -18.09 8.19
C THR A 11 4.19 -17.91 7.86
N PHE A 12 4.92 -17.18 8.70
CA PHE A 12 6.38 -17.10 8.54
C PHE A 12 7.09 -18.45 8.76
N ASP A 13 6.48 -19.37 9.52
CA ASP A 13 7.07 -20.69 9.81
C ASP A 13 6.72 -21.72 8.73
N ASN A 14 5.61 -21.52 8.02
CA ASN A 14 5.18 -22.34 6.89
C ASN A 14 4.96 -21.46 5.65
N PHE A 15 6.04 -20.81 5.21
CA PHE A 15 6.00 -19.88 4.09
C PHE A 15 6.18 -20.64 2.75
N PRO A 16 5.38 -20.33 1.71
CA PRO A 16 5.37 -21.10 0.46
C PRO A 16 6.64 -20.95 -0.40
N HIS A 17 7.50 -19.98 -0.08
CA HIS A 17 8.73 -19.67 -0.81
C HIS A 17 9.90 -19.50 0.16
N TYR A 18 11.13 -19.42 -0.36
CA TYR A 18 12.25 -19.05 0.48
C TYR A 18 12.04 -17.64 1.06
N LEU A 19 12.13 -17.52 2.38
CA LEU A 19 12.15 -16.26 3.09
C LEU A 19 13.42 -16.22 3.93
N SER A 20 14.26 -15.21 3.71
CA SER A 20 15.45 -15.05 4.56
C SER A 20 15.03 -14.59 5.96
N GLU A 21 15.72 -15.08 6.97
CA GLU A 21 15.48 -14.67 8.36
C GLU A 21 15.69 -13.15 8.52
N SER A 22 16.65 -12.57 7.79
CA SER A 22 16.88 -11.12 7.81
C SER A 22 15.66 -10.31 7.33
N ILE A 23 14.98 -10.74 6.26
CA ILE A 23 13.78 -10.05 5.76
C ILE A 23 12.63 -10.22 6.76
N LYS A 24 12.44 -11.44 7.29
CA LYS A 24 11.45 -11.71 8.35
C LYS A 24 11.65 -10.77 9.54
N GLN A 25 12.87 -10.67 10.06
CA GLN A 25 13.20 -9.82 11.20
C GLN A 25 12.99 -8.34 10.91
N VAL A 26 13.42 -7.83 9.75
CA VAL A 26 13.20 -6.42 9.36
C VAL A 26 11.70 -6.11 9.28
N LEU A 27 10.88 -7.00 8.70
CA LEU A 27 9.43 -6.79 8.62
C LEU A 27 8.77 -6.78 10.01
N ILE A 28 9.09 -7.75 10.86
CA ILE A 28 8.53 -7.85 12.21
C ILE A 28 8.94 -6.62 13.03
N THR A 29 10.22 -6.29 13.08
CA THR A 29 10.73 -5.17 13.88
C THR A 29 10.20 -3.81 13.43
N SER A 30 10.11 -3.58 12.12
CA SER A 30 9.59 -2.32 11.56
C SER A 30 8.10 -2.11 11.85
N THR A 31 7.33 -3.19 12.04
CA THR A 31 5.88 -3.12 12.27
C THR A 31 5.46 -3.35 13.72
N TYR A 32 6.35 -3.89 14.56
CA TYR A 32 6.05 -4.33 15.92
C TYR A 32 5.35 -3.26 16.78
N ILE A 33 5.90 -2.05 16.80
CA ILE A 33 5.36 -0.93 17.56
C ILE A 33 3.97 -0.50 17.06
N HIS A 34 3.75 -0.50 15.74
CA HIS A 34 2.49 -0.03 15.17
C HIS A 34 1.38 -1.08 15.20
N LEU A 35 1.71 -2.38 15.14
CA LEU A 35 0.73 -3.47 15.07
C LEU A 35 0.49 -4.17 16.41
N TRP A 36 1.52 -4.34 17.25
CA TRP A 36 1.40 -5.06 18.53
C TRP A 36 1.29 -4.12 19.73
N ARG A 37 2.03 -3.00 19.72
CA ARG A 37 2.11 -2.07 20.86
C ARG A 37 1.75 -0.64 20.46
N PRO A 38 0.53 -0.40 19.96
CA PRO A 38 0.13 0.93 19.52
C PRO A 38 0.22 1.99 20.64
N ASP A 39 0.06 1.59 21.91
CA ASP A 39 0.25 2.47 23.08
C ASP A 39 1.65 3.09 23.17
N PHE A 40 2.64 2.44 22.55
CA PHE A 40 4.02 2.90 22.53
C PHE A 40 4.36 3.71 21.27
N ALA A 41 3.48 3.70 20.25
CA ALA A 41 3.69 4.47 19.02
C ALA A 41 3.81 5.98 19.30
N ILE A 42 3.18 6.49 20.36
CA ILE A 42 3.28 7.88 20.79
C ILE A 42 4.72 8.31 21.10
N PHE A 43 5.55 7.40 21.61
CA PHE A 43 6.94 7.69 21.96
C PHE A 43 7.87 7.66 20.74
N ALA A 44 7.40 7.08 19.64
CA ALA A 44 8.15 6.98 18.39
C ALA A 44 7.69 7.99 17.32
N ASN A 45 6.60 8.72 17.54
CA ASN A 45 6.07 9.70 16.58
C ASN A 45 7.08 10.81 16.23
N ASP A 46 7.93 11.19 17.17
CA ASP A 46 8.95 12.22 16.95
C ASP A 46 10.21 11.67 16.26
N LEU A 47 10.32 10.34 16.10
CA LEU A 47 11.43 9.72 15.40
C LEU A 47 11.07 9.59 13.91
N HIS A 48 11.65 10.46 13.09
CA HIS A 48 11.57 10.38 11.62
C HIS A 48 12.01 9.02 11.04
N SER A 49 12.80 8.25 11.79
CA SER A 49 13.23 6.90 11.38
C SER A 49 12.14 5.83 11.54
N VAL A 50 11.06 6.11 12.29
CA VAL A 50 9.97 5.15 12.55
C VAL A 50 8.80 5.51 11.64
N SER A 51 8.65 4.75 10.56
CA SER A 51 7.54 4.90 9.61
C SER A 51 6.62 3.70 9.72
N PRO A 52 5.29 3.90 9.82
CA PRO A 52 4.32 2.81 9.75
C PRO A 52 4.15 2.25 8.33
N ARG A 53 4.85 2.82 7.34
CA ARG A 53 4.75 2.46 5.92
C ARG A 53 5.98 1.71 5.47
N ILE A 54 5.74 0.55 4.84
CA ILE A 54 6.76 -0.30 4.23
C ILE A 54 6.43 -0.41 2.74
N LEU A 55 7.45 -0.24 1.90
CA LEU A 55 7.36 -0.48 0.47
C LEU A 55 8.07 -1.79 0.14
N LEU A 56 7.33 -2.76 -0.42
CA LEU A 56 7.90 -4.01 -0.90
C LEU A 56 8.23 -3.86 -2.39
N LEU A 57 9.50 -4.03 -2.75
CA LEU A 57 9.99 -3.98 -4.12
C LEU A 57 10.50 -5.35 -4.54
N GLY A 58 10.40 -5.66 -5.83
CA GLY A 58 10.84 -6.92 -6.39
C GLY A 58 10.80 -6.91 -7.92
N PRO A 59 11.37 -7.94 -8.56
CA PRO A 59 11.34 -8.09 -10.01
C PRO A 59 9.92 -8.29 -10.54
N THR A 60 9.71 -8.09 -11.84
CA THR A 60 8.42 -8.37 -12.49
C THR A 60 7.96 -9.80 -12.19
N GLY A 61 6.72 -9.97 -11.73
CA GLY A 61 6.15 -11.27 -11.36
C GLY A 61 6.26 -11.63 -9.86
N SER A 62 6.85 -10.76 -9.03
CA SER A 62 7.00 -11.01 -7.58
C SER A 62 5.78 -10.63 -6.73
N GLN A 63 4.65 -10.26 -7.36
CA GLN A 63 3.43 -9.83 -6.66
C GLN A 63 2.90 -10.91 -5.70
N ILE A 64 2.90 -12.18 -6.13
CA ILE A 64 2.42 -13.30 -5.31
C ILE A 64 3.29 -13.47 -4.05
N TYR A 65 4.60 -13.28 -4.17
CA TYR A 65 5.53 -13.36 -3.05
C TYR A 65 5.33 -12.19 -2.07
N GLN A 66 5.17 -10.98 -2.57
CA GLN A 66 4.89 -9.78 -1.77
C GLN A 66 3.53 -9.91 -1.05
N GLU A 67 2.51 -10.40 -1.72
CA GLU A 67 1.20 -10.66 -1.13
C GLU A 67 1.29 -11.73 -0.03
N ALA A 68 2.01 -12.82 -0.26
CA ALA A 68 2.24 -13.85 0.75
C ALA A 68 2.96 -13.28 1.98
N LEU A 69 3.97 -12.42 1.78
CA LEU A 69 4.70 -11.74 2.85
C LEU A 69 3.77 -10.90 3.72
N VAL A 70 2.93 -10.07 3.09
CA VAL A 70 1.98 -9.19 3.80
C VAL A 70 0.94 -10.02 4.56
N LYS A 71 0.44 -11.12 3.96
CA LYS A 71 -0.49 -12.04 4.63
C LYS A 71 0.14 -12.73 5.84
N ALA A 72 1.38 -13.22 5.71
CA ALA A 72 2.09 -13.84 6.83
C ALA A 72 2.37 -12.83 7.96
N LEU A 73 2.71 -11.58 7.63
CA LEU A 73 2.88 -10.51 8.60
C LEU A 73 1.57 -10.17 9.32
N ALA A 74 0.47 -10.02 8.58
CA ALA A 74 -0.85 -9.78 9.16
C ALA A 74 -1.26 -10.92 10.09
N ARG A 75 -1.04 -12.18 9.69
CA ARG A 75 -1.30 -13.35 10.54
C ARG A 75 -0.44 -13.38 11.78
N HIS A 76 0.85 -13.03 11.68
CA HIS A 76 1.78 -12.98 12.82
C HIS A 76 1.30 -12.03 13.94
N PHE A 77 0.70 -10.90 13.56
CA PHE A 77 0.17 -9.90 14.49
C PHE A 77 -1.33 -10.05 14.79
N GLY A 78 -2.03 -11.00 14.17
CA GLY A 78 -3.50 -11.09 14.25
C GLY A 78 -4.22 -9.87 13.63
N ALA A 79 -3.55 -9.14 12.73
CA ALA A 79 -4.05 -7.89 12.16
C ALA A 79 -5.02 -8.15 11.01
N ARG A 80 -5.97 -7.23 10.80
CA ARG A 80 -6.83 -7.21 9.61
C ARG A 80 -6.10 -6.52 8.46
N LEU A 81 -6.20 -7.09 7.26
CA LEU A 81 -5.60 -6.55 6.06
C LEU A 81 -6.67 -5.93 5.15
N LEU A 82 -6.43 -4.71 4.70
CA LEU A 82 -7.24 -4.05 3.68
C LEU A 82 -6.44 -4.01 2.37
N VAL A 83 -6.96 -4.68 1.35
CA VAL A 83 -6.33 -4.76 0.02
C VAL A 83 -7.06 -3.85 -0.95
N PHE A 84 -6.27 -3.03 -1.66
CA PHE A 84 -6.71 -2.18 -2.75
C PHE A 84 -5.96 -2.56 -4.02
N ASP A 85 -6.69 -2.65 -5.13
CA ASP A 85 -6.14 -2.81 -6.47
C ASP A 85 -6.38 -1.52 -7.26
N SER A 86 -5.39 -1.07 -8.02
CA SER A 86 -5.48 0.15 -8.84
C SER A 86 -6.56 0.02 -9.91
N GLY A 87 -6.84 -1.20 -10.38
CA GLY A 87 -7.94 -1.46 -11.31
C GLY A 87 -9.33 -1.37 -10.70
N SER A 88 -9.45 -1.25 -9.36
CA SER A 88 -10.74 -1.21 -8.66
C SER A 88 -11.29 0.20 -8.46
N PHE A 89 -10.55 1.26 -8.82
CA PHE A 89 -11.01 2.64 -8.73
C PHE A 89 -11.71 3.05 -10.03
N PRO A 90 -12.96 3.56 -9.97
CA PRO A 90 -13.57 4.19 -11.14
C PRO A 90 -12.72 5.40 -11.56
N ASN A 91 -12.41 5.51 -12.85
CA ASN A 91 -11.58 6.55 -13.47
C ASN A 91 -12.21 7.97 -13.44
N ASP A 92 -13.16 8.22 -12.55
CA ASP A 92 -13.98 9.42 -12.55
C ASP A 92 -13.36 10.44 -11.60
N GLY A 93 -12.38 11.22 -12.07
CA GLY A 93 -11.81 12.28 -11.22
C GLY A 93 -10.66 13.12 -11.75
N LEU A 94 -9.97 12.75 -12.83
CA LEU A 94 -8.97 13.63 -13.44
C LEU A 94 -9.54 14.24 -14.72
N ALA A 95 -10.53 15.12 -14.58
CA ALA A 95 -10.96 15.98 -15.67
C ALA A 95 -9.83 16.95 -16.01
N GLU A 96 -9.13 16.67 -17.11
CA GLU A 96 -8.21 17.61 -17.74
C GLU A 96 -9.00 18.87 -18.12
N HIS A 97 -8.70 20.00 -17.49
CA HIS A 97 -9.27 21.29 -17.90
C HIS A 97 -8.61 21.74 -19.20
N GLU A 98 -9.11 21.25 -20.33
CA GLU A 98 -8.68 21.70 -21.66
C GLU A 98 -9.14 23.14 -21.89
N GLY A 99 -8.16 24.04 -22.03
CA GLY A 99 -8.36 25.46 -22.30
C GLY A 99 -9.03 25.68 -23.66
N ARG A 100 -10.34 25.97 -23.64
CA ARG A 100 -11.12 26.32 -24.83
C ARG A 100 -10.65 27.65 -25.42
N SER A 101 -9.78 27.61 -26.43
CA SER A 101 -9.54 28.73 -27.34
C SER A 101 -10.82 29.03 -28.12
N LYS A 102 -11.45 30.18 -27.85
CA LYS A 102 -12.55 30.71 -28.67
C LYS A 102 -11.94 31.48 -29.85
N SER A 103 -12.01 30.92 -31.05
CA SER A 103 -11.83 31.69 -32.29
C SER A 103 -13.09 32.53 -32.53
N LEU A 104 -12.94 33.86 -32.45
CA LEU A 104 -14.01 34.79 -32.78
C LEU A 104 -14.02 35.00 -34.30
N GLY A 105 -15.06 34.47 -34.95
CA GLY A 105 -15.29 34.58 -36.38
C GLY A 105 -15.53 36.03 -36.82
N LYS A 106 -15.02 36.34 -38.02
CA LYS A 106 -15.13 37.62 -38.74
C LYS A 106 -16.60 37.95 -39.05
N GLY A 107 -16.97 39.23 -38.94
CA GLY A 107 -18.27 39.74 -39.40
C GLY A 107 -18.38 41.27 -39.40
N ASN A 108 -18.13 41.83 -40.59
CA ASN A 108 -18.58 43.11 -41.19
C ASN A 108 -18.59 44.44 -40.43
N LEU A 109 -17.81 45.38 -40.99
CA LEU A 109 -18.04 46.84 -40.94
C LEU A 109 -19.33 47.19 -41.69
N PRO A 110 -20.05 48.23 -41.21
CA PRO A 110 -20.33 49.33 -42.12
C PRO A 110 -20.16 50.72 -41.48
N PHE A 111 -19.55 51.60 -42.27
CA PHE A 111 -19.28 53.05 -42.14
C PHE A 111 -18.22 53.51 -41.12
#